data_AF-A2VCQ4-F1
#
_entry.id   AF-A2VCQ4-F1
#
_cell.length_a   1.000
_cell.length_b   1.000
_cell.length_c   1.000
_cell.angle_alpha   90.00
_cell.angle_beta   90.00
_cell.angle_gamma   90.00
#
_symmetry.space_group_name_H-M   'P 1'
#
loop_
_entity.id
_entity.type
_entity.pdbx_description
1 polymer ?
#
loop_
_entity_poly.entity_id
_entity_poly.type
_entity_poly.pdbx_seq_one_letter_code
_entity_poly.pdbx_strand_id
1 'polypeptide(L)'
;RGPRGQDGVCDCCDGTDEYNSGVICENTCKEKGRKERESLQQMAEVTREGFRLKKILIEDWKKAREEKQKKLIELQAGKKSLEDQVEMLRTVKEEAEKPEREAKEQHQKLWEEQLAAAKAQQEQELAADAFKELDDDMDGTVSVTELQTHPELDTDGDGALSEAEAQALLSGDTQPAGSLT
;
A
#
# COMPACT_ATOMS: atom_id res chain seq x y z
N ARG A 1 13.62 26.56 89.83
CA ARG A 1 12.80 26.09 88.68
C ARG A 1 12.01 27.31 88.22
N GLY A 2 12.50 28.06 87.23
CA GLY A 2 11.77 29.22 86.69
C GLY A 2 10.57 28.76 85.86
N PRO A 3 9.48 29.54 85.75
CA PRO A 3 8.35 29.18 84.89
C PRO A 3 8.84 29.12 83.43
N ARG A 4 8.55 28.02 82.71
CA ARG A 4 8.86 27.88 81.28
C ARG A 4 7.82 28.62 80.41
N GLY A 5 7.59 29.89 80.71
CA GLY A 5 6.60 30.74 80.03
C GLY A 5 7.24 32.08 79.76
N GLN A 6 7.47 32.86 80.82
CA GLN A 6 7.88 34.27 80.82
C GLN A 6 9.20 34.65 80.11
N ASP A 7 9.27 34.52 78.79
CA ASP A 7 10.39 34.96 77.95
C ASP A 7 10.08 36.22 77.11
N GLY A 8 8.87 36.76 77.25
CA GLY A 8 8.40 37.94 76.53
C GLY A 8 7.81 37.64 75.15
N VAL A 9 7.63 36.38 74.78
CA VAL A 9 7.04 35.94 73.51
C VAL A 9 5.65 35.32 73.75
N CYS A 10 4.65 35.79 73.00
CA CYS A 10 3.29 35.24 73.06
C CYS A 10 3.16 33.99 72.18
N ASP A 11 3.56 32.83 72.69
CA ASP A 11 3.49 31.55 71.97
C ASP A 11 2.07 30.94 72.03
N CYS A 12 1.36 31.16 73.13
CA CYS A 12 0.01 30.67 73.36
C CYS A 12 -1.04 31.72 72.99
N CYS A 13 -2.10 31.30 72.29
CA CYS A 13 -3.12 32.21 71.78
C CYS A 13 -3.99 32.86 72.86
N ASP A 14 -3.96 32.36 74.10
CA ASP A 14 -4.74 32.86 75.23
C ASP A 14 -3.92 33.77 76.16
N GLY A 15 -2.63 33.95 75.87
CA GLY A 15 -1.70 34.79 76.65
C GLY A 15 -1.38 34.22 78.04
N THR A 16 -1.62 32.93 78.29
CA THR A 16 -1.40 32.30 79.61
C THR A 16 0.08 32.04 79.92
N ASP A 17 0.94 32.03 78.91
CA ASP A 17 2.39 31.88 79.02
C ASP A 17 3.08 33.13 79.57
N GLU A 18 2.55 34.32 79.26
CA GLU A 18 3.17 35.63 79.54
C GLU A 18 2.44 36.47 80.61
N TYR A 19 1.67 35.85 81.50
CA TYR A 19 0.80 36.57 82.46
C TYR A 19 1.52 37.55 83.42
N ASN A 20 2.85 37.45 83.58
CA ASN A 20 3.63 38.26 84.52
C ASN A 20 5.01 38.71 83.95
N SER A 21 5.19 38.67 82.62
CA SER A 21 6.43 39.12 81.96
C SER A 21 6.46 40.62 81.61
N GLY A 22 5.36 41.34 81.84
CA GLY A 22 5.21 42.76 81.51
C GLY A 22 4.80 43.03 80.05
N VAL A 23 4.73 41.98 79.22
CA VAL A 23 4.18 42.02 77.85
C VAL A 23 2.67 41.76 77.91
N ILE A 24 1.87 42.54 77.18
CA ILE A 24 0.42 42.33 77.08
C ILE A 24 0.13 41.44 75.88
N CYS A 25 -0.09 40.15 76.11
CA CYS A 25 -0.53 39.21 75.07
C CYS A 25 -2.06 39.22 74.93
N GLU A 26 -2.56 39.53 73.74
CA GLU A 26 -4.00 39.52 73.45
C GLU A 26 -4.52 38.09 73.25
N ASN A 27 -5.68 37.78 73.84
CA ASN A 27 -6.34 36.49 73.62
C ASN A 27 -6.99 36.44 72.22
N THR A 28 -6.35 35.73 71.30
CA THR A 28 -6.78 35.56 69.90
C THR A 28 -7.32 34.16 69.59
N CYS A 29 -7.40 33.25 70.58
CA CYS A 29 -7.78 31.85 70.36
C CYS A 29 -9.13 31.70 69.64
N LYS A 30 -10.13 32.51 70.01
CA LYS A 30 -11.47 32.43 69.41
C LYS A 30 -11.46 32.80 67.93
N GLU A 31 -10.71 33.84 67.56
CA GLU A 31 -10.65 34.32 66.18
C GLU A 31 -9.82 33.38 65.31
N LYS A 32 -8.62 32.97 65.76
CA LYS A 32 -7.77 32.00 65.06
C LYS A 32 -8.51 30.68 64.83
N GLY A 33 -9.16 30.15 65.87
CA GLY A 33 -9.96 28.93 65.76
C GLY A 33 -11.20 29.07 64.87
N ARG A 34 -11.83 30.26 64.80
CA ARG A 34 -12.92 30.52 63.84
C ARG A 34 -12.39 30.47 62.40
N LYS A 35 -11.32 31.21 62.11
CA LYS A 35 -10.72 31.30 60.77
C LYS A 35 -10.22 29.94 60.28
N GLU A 36 -9.61 29.15 61.15
CA GLU A 36 -9.14 27.81 60.80
C GLU A 36 -10.31 26.86 60.51
N ARG A 37 -11.38 26.89 61.30
CA ARG A 37 -12.59 26.10 61.02
C ARG A 37 -13.25 26.49 59.70
N GLU A 38 -13.38 27.79 59.43
CA GLU A 38 -13.91 28.29 58.16
C GLU A 38 -13.04 27.83 56.97
N SER A 39 -11.72 27.93 57.10
CA SER A 39 -10.77 27.45 56.08
C SER A 39 -10.89 25.94 55.84
N LEU A 40 -10.97 25.15 56.91
CA LEU A 40 -11.12 23.69 56.81
C LEU A 40 -12.47 23.30 56.18
N GLN A 41 -13.54 24.02 56.50
CA GLN A 41 -14.85 23.81 55.90
C GLN A 41 -14.82 24.10 54.39
N GLN A 42 -14.23 25.21 53.96
CA GLN A 42 -14.07 25.54 52.54
C GLN A 42 -13.24 24.47 51.80
N MET A 43 -12.12 24.04 52.37
CA MET A 43 -11.31 22.96 51.78
C MET A 43 -12.07 21.64 51.70
N ALA A 44 -12.87 21.31 52.72
CA ALA A 44 -13.68 20.09 52.74
C ALA A 44 -14.76 20.13 51.65
N GLU A 45 -15.40 21.27 51.42
CA GLU A 45 -16.41 21.45 50.37
C GLU A 45 -15.80 21.28 48.98
N VAL A 46 -14.72 22.02 48.68
CA VAL A 46 -14.01 21.91 47.39
C VAL A 46 -13.52 20.48 47.14
N THR A 47 -12.98 19.83 48.17
CA THR A 47 -12.51 18.44 48.07
C THR A 47 -13.66 17.47 47.78
N ARG A 48 -14.82 17.67 48.42
CA ARG A 48 -16.01 16.85 48.21
C ARG A 48 -16.54 16.98 46.80
N GLU A 49 -16.61 18.20 46.26
CA GLU A 49 -17.02 18.46 44.89
C GLU A 49 -16.03 17.85 43.89
N GLY A 50 -14.73 18.05 44.11
CA GLY A 50 -13.68 17.44 43.29
C GLY A 50 -13.74 15.91 43.28
N PHE A 51 -13.98 15.29 44.44
CA PHE A 51 -14.15 13.84 44.52
C PHE A 51 -15.41 13.36 43.79
N ARG A 52 -16.52 14.11 43.89
CA ARG A 52 -17.76 13.79 43.17
C ARG A 52 -17.54 13.81 41.66
N LEU A 53 -16.88 14.85 41.14
CA LEU A 53 -16.57 14.97 39.73
C LEU A 53 -15.63 13.85 39.27
N LYS A 54 -14.58 13.56 40.04
CA LYS A 54 -13.65 12.45 39.75
C LYS A 54 -14.39 11.12 39.62
N LYS A 55 -15.36 10.84 40.51
CA LYS A 55 -16.15 9.61 40.44
C LYS A 55 -16.99 9.52 39.16
N ILE A 56 -17.63 10.62 38.76
CA ILE A 56 -18.39 10.68 37.50
C ILE A 56 -17.48 10.39 36.30
N LEU A 57 -16.33 11.07 36.22
CA LEU A 57 -15.37 10.89 35.13
C LEU A 57 -14.84 9.46 35.04
N ILE A 58 -14.59 8.81 36.19
CA ILE A 58 -14.17 7.40 36.22
C ILE A 58 -15.26 6.49 35.63
N GLU A 59 -16.52 6.69 36.01
CA GLU A 59 -17.62 5.88 35.51
C GLU A 59 -17.90 6.13 34.02
N ASP A 60 -17.83 7.38 33.57
CA ASP A 60 -17.99 7.72 32.16
C ASP A 60 -16.86 7.12 31.31
N TRP A 61 -15.62 7.16 31.82
CA TRP A 61 -14.49 6.53 31.14
C TRP A 61 -14.63 5.01 31.05
N LYS A 62 -15.08 4.34 32.12
CA LYS A 62 -15.36 2.90 32.10
C LYS A 62 -16.42 2.55 31.05
N LYS A 63 -17.55 3.28 31.03
CA LYS A 63 -18.61 3.07 30.04
C LYS A 63 -18.11 3.27 28.62
N ALA A 64 -17.39 4.36 28.37
CA ALA A 64 -16.82 4.64 27.06
C ALA A 64 -15.84 3.54 26.62
N ARG A 65 -14.99 3.06 27.54
CA ARG A 65 -14.06 1.95 27.26
C ARG A 65 -14.81 0.67 26.92
N GLU A 66 -15.82 0.30 27.69
CA GLU A 66 -16.63 -0.90 27.43
C GLU A 66 -17.35 -0.81 26.08
N GLU A 67 -17.92 0.34 25.74
CA GLU A 67 -18.56 0.56 24.43
C GLU A 67 -17.57 0.38 23.29
N LYS A 68 -16.36 0.96 23.41
CA LYS A 68 -15.30 0.81 22.40
C LYS A 68 -14.82 -0.63 22.30
N GLN A 69 -14.69 -1.35 23.42
CA GLN A 69 -14.32 -2.76 23.42
C GLN A 69 -15.38 -3.62 22.73
N LYS A 70 -16.68 -3.39 23.00
CA LYS A 70 -17.78 -4.08 22.33
C LYS A 70 -17.76 -3.84 20.82
N LYS A 71 -17.63 -2.58 20.40
CA LYS A 71 -17.52 -2.20 18.98
C LYS A 71 -16.32 -2.86 18.29
N LEU A 72 -15.18 -2.95 18.98
CA LEU A 72 -13.99 -3.60 18.44
C LEU A 72 -14.24 -5.10 18.20
N ILE A 73 -14.85 -5.78 19.16
CA ILE A 73 -15.20 -7.20 19.02
C ILE A 73 -16.20 -7.42 17.89
N GLU A 74 -17.23 -6.58 17.80
CA GLU A 74 -18.24 -6.64 16.73
C GLU A 74 -17.61 -6.44 15.35
N LEU A 75 -16.77 -5.41 15.19
CA LEU A 75 -16.07 -5.15 13.93
C LEU A 75 -15.08 -6.27 13.58
N GLN A 76 -14.39 -6.83 14.57
CA GLN A 76 -13.48 -7.95 14.33
C GLN A 76 -14.22 -9.21 13.89
N ALA A 77 -15.38 -9.49 14.49
CA ALA A 77 -16.24 -10.59 14.06
C ALA A 77 -16.80 -10.36 12.65
N GLY A 78 -17.25 -9.14 12.35
CA GLY A 78 -17.72 -8.75 11.02
C GLY A 78 -16.63 -8.85 9.96
N LYS A 79 -15.42 -8.37 10.26
CA LYS A 79 -14.25 -8.49 9.38
C LYS A 79 -13.97 -9.95 9.05
N LYS A 80 -13.90 -10.82 10.06
CA LYS A 80 -13.64 -12.25 9.85
C LYS A 80 -14.73 -12.90 8.98
N SER A 81 -16.00 -12.60 9.25
CA SER A 81 -17.11 -13.12 8.45
C SER A 81 -17.07 -12.66 6.99
N LEU A 82 -16.64 -11.42 6.72
CA LEU A 82 -16.46 -10.91 5.37
C LEU A 82 -15.25 -11.55 4.68
N GLU A 83 -14.14 -11.72 5.39
CA GLU A 83 -12.95 -12.41 4.88
C GLU A 83 -13.31 -13.86 4.48
N ASP A 84 -14.05 -14.57 5.33
CA ASP A 84 -14.54 -15.93 5.04
C ASP A 84 -15.47 -15.93 3.80
N GLN A 85 -16.37 -14.95 3.66
CA GLN A 85 -17.24 -14.83 2.48
C GLN A 85 -16.46 -14.51 1.20
N VAL A 86 -15.45 -13.64 1.27
CA VAL A 86 -14.61 -13.29 0.12
C VAL A 86 -13.83 -14.51 -0.35
N GLU A 87 -13.26 -15.27 0.57
CA GLU A 87 -12.51 -16.49 0.22
C GLU A 87 -13.45 -17.53 -0.41
N MET A 88 -14.62 -17.76 0.19
CA MET A 88 -15.63 -18.67 -0.38
C MET A 88 -16.11 -18.24 -1.76
N LEU A 89 -16.38 -16.94 -1.97
CA LEU A 89 -16.80 -16.44 -3.28
C LEU A 89 -15.67 -16.51 -4.31
N ARG A 90 -14.43 -16.31 -3.87
CA ARG A 90 -13.26 -16.42 -4.74
C ARG A 90 -13.07 -17.86 -5.22
N THR A 91 -13.17 -18.85 -4.34
CA THR A 91 -13.04 -20.26 -4.73
C THR A 91 -14.17 -20.66 -5.70
N VAL A 92 -15.41 -20.27 -5.41
CA VAL A 92 -16.56 -20.51 -6.32
C VAL A 92 -16.34 -19.84 -7.67
N LYS A 93 -15.84 -18.60 -7.70
CA LYS A 93 -15.53 -17.88 -8.94
C LYS A 93 -14.43 -18.60 -9.73
N GLU A 94 -13.35 -18.99 -9.08
CA GLU A 94 -12.23 -19.69 -9.73
C GLU A 94 -12.68 -21.05 -10.30
N GLU A 95 -13.50 -21.80 -9.56
CA GLU A 95 -14.09 -23.06 -10.02
C GLU A 95 -15.05 -22.86 -11.22
N ALA A 96 -15.84 -21.78 -11.22
CA ALA A 96 -16.76 -21.46 -12.30
C ALA A 96 -16.04 -20.93 -13.56
N GLU A 97 -15.01 -20.11 -13.41
CA GLU A 97 -14.27 -19.51 -14.53
C GLU A 97 -13.25 -20.47 -15.15
N LYS A 98 -12.77 -21.47 -14.40
CA LYS A 98 -11.79 -22.45 -14.91
C LYS A 98 -12.21 -23.14 -16.21
N PRO A 99 -13.41 -23.76 -16.33
CA PRO A 99 -13.81 -24.44 -17.56
C PRO A 99 -13.99 -23.46 -18.74
N GLU A 100 -14.52 -22.26 -18.50
CA GLU A 100 -14.66 -21.24 -19.54
C GLU A 100 -13.28 -20.77 -20.03
N ARG A 101 -12.35 -20.51 -19.10
CA ARG A 101 -10.97 -20.13 -19.43
C ARG A 101 -10.26 -21.22 -20.22
N GLU A 102 -10.35 -22.47 -19.78
CA GLU A 102 -9.75 -23.61 -20.49
C GLU A 102 -10.35 -23.74 -21.90
N ALA A 103 -11.66 -23.64 -22.06
CA ALA A 103 -12.30 -23.69 -23.38
C ALA A 103 -11.85 -22.53 -24.29
N LYS A 104 -11.76 -21.31 -23.74
CA LYS A 104 -11.31 -20.14 -24.48
C LYS A 104 -9.85 -20.25 -24.91
N GLU A 105 -8.97 -20.73 -24.03
CA GLU A 105 -7.55 -20.96 -24.35
C GLU A 105 -7.37 -22.02 -25.45
N GLN A 106 -8.12 -23.13 -25.38
CA GLN A 106 -8.07 -24.15 -26.44
C GLN A 106 -8.57 -23.59 -27.77
N HIS A 107 -9.71 -22.88 -27.76
CA HIS A 107 -10.24 -22.26 -28.96
C HIS A 107 -9.25 -21.25 -29.56
N GLN A 108 -8.62 -20.42 -28.72
CA GLN A 108 -7.63 -19.44 -29.16
C GLN A 108 -6.42 -20.11 -29.80
N LYS A 109 -5.88 -21.18 -29.20
CA LYS A 109 -4.77 -21.96 -29.77
C LYS A 109 -5.13 -22.54 -31.14
N LEU A 110 -6.29 -23.18 -31.24
CA LEU A 110 -6.76 -23.76 -32.51
C LEU A 110 -6.94 -22.69 -33.58
N TRP A 111 -7.45 -21.51 -33.21
CA TRP A 111 -7.60 -20.38 -34.11
C TRP A 111 -6.24 -19.85 -34.60
N GLU A 112 -5.29 -19.68 -33.69
CA GLU A 112 -3.94 -19.21 -34.02
C GLU A 112 -3.20 -20.22 -34.91
N GLU A 113 -3.35 -21.52 -34.64
CA GLU A 113 -2.81 -22.60 -35.48
C GLU A 113 -3.42 -22.60 -36.89
N GLN A 114 -4.75 -22.44 -37.00
CA GLN A 114 -5.40 -22.33 -38.30
C GLN A 114 -4.95 -21.09 -39.06
N LEU A 115 -4.82 -19.94 -38.39
CA LEU A 115 -4.34 -18.72 -39.00
C LEU A 115 -2.89 -18.86 -39.47
N ALA A 116 -2.03 -19.48 -38.67
CA ALA A 116 -0.64 -19.75 -39.03
C ALA A 116 -0.54 -20.73 -40.21
N ALA A 117 -1.35 -21.78 -40.23
CA ALA A 117 -1.41 -22.74 -41.33
C ALA A 117 -1.90 -22.06 -42.63
N ALA A 118 -2.95 -21.24 -42.55
CA ALA A 118 -3.45 -20.49 -43.71
C ALA A 118 -2.39 -19.51 -44.24
N LYS A 119 -1.69 -18.80 -43.35
CA LYS A 119 -0.59 -17.91 -43.73
C LYS A 119 0.57 -18.68 -44.37
N ALA A 120 0.94 -19.83 -43.82
CA ALA A 120 2.00 -20.66 -44.39
C ALA A 120 1.61 -21.23 -45.77
N GLN A 121 0.34 -21.60 -45.98
CA GLN A 121 -0.15 -22.00 -47.30
C GLN A 121 -0.09 -20.83 -48.29
N GLN A 122 -0.57 -19.64 -47.89
CA GLN A 122 -0.49 -18.45 -48.72
C GLN A 122 0.96 -18.09 -49.06
N GLU A 123 1.89 -18.19 -48.10
CA GLU A 123 3.32 -17.94 -48.32
C GLU A 123 3.94 -18.98 -49.25
N GLN A 124 3.54 -20.25 -49.14
CA GLN A 124 3.96 -21.30 -50.09
C GLN A 124 3.41 -21.05 -51.49
N GLU A 125 2.16 -20.62 -51.63
CA GLU A 125 1.57 -20.26 -52.93
C GLU A 125 2.28 -19.06 -53.55
N LEU A 126 2.49 -17.99 -52.78
CA LEU A 126 3.22 -16.81 -53.23
C LEU A 126 4.67 -17.14 -53.58
N ALA A 127 5.35 -17.97 -52.79
CA ALA A 127 6.70 -18.43 -53.09
C ALA A 127 6.74 -19.30 -54.35
N ALA A 128 5.74 -20.17 -54.56
CA ALA A 128 5.64 -20.99 -55.75
C ALA A 128 5.33 -20.16 -57.00
N ASP A 129 4.51 -19.12 -56.89
CA ASP A 129 4.22 -18.21 -58.00
C ASP A 129 5.44 -17.32 -58.30
N ALA A 130 6.10 -16.77 -57.28
CA ALA A 130 7.35 -16.03 -57.46
C ALA A 130 8.46 -16.90 -58.08
N PHE A 131 8.55 -18.19 -57.70
CA PHE A 131 9.47 -19.13 -58.33
C PHE A 131 9.17 -19.33 -59.81
N LYS A 132 7.89 -19.48 -60.19
CA LYS A 132 7.49 -19.60 -61.61
C LYS A 132 7.76 -18.32 -62.42
N GLU A 133 7.73 -17.16 -61.78
CA GLU A 133 8.06 -15.89 -62.45
C GLU A 133 9.58 -15.74 -62.69
N LEU A 134 10.41 -16.36 -61.86
CA LEU A 134 11.88 -16.32 -61.98
C LEU A 134 12.46 -17.48 -62.80
N ASP A 135 11.76 -18.61 -62.94
CA ASP A 135 12.12 -19.79 -63.74
C ASP A 135 11.58 -19.63 -65.18
N ASP A 136 12.24 -18.77 -65.95
CA ASP A 136 11.84 -18.36 -67.32
C ASP A 136 11.91 -19.53 -68.31
N ASP A 137 12.87 -20.45 -68.12
CA ASP A 137 13.05 -21.61 -69.00
C ASP A 137 12.26 -22.87 -68.56
N MET A 138 11.58 -22.78 -67.40
CA MET A 138 10.73 -23.80 -66.81
C MET A 138 11.47 -25.12 -66.56
N ASP A 139 12.80 -25.08 -66.33
CA ASP A 139 13.59 -26.27 -66.01
C ASP A 139 13.40 -26.72 -64.55
N GLY A 140 12.70 -25.92 -63.74
CA GLY A 140 12.40 -26.19 -62.35
C GLY A 140 13.49 -25.73 -61.38
N THR A 141 14.47 -24.93 -61.85
CA THR A 141 15.56 -24.36 -61.05
C THR A 141 15.85 -22.92 -61.44
N VAL A 142 15.83 -22.00 -60.47
CA VAL A 142 16.22 -20.59 -60.73
C VAL A 142 17.75 -20.49 -60.85
N SER A 143 18.21 -20.13 -62.04
CA SER A 143 19.62 -19.98 -62.38
C SER A 143 20.12 -18.53 -62.21
N VAL A 144 21.45 -18.36 -62.11
CA VAL A 144 22.09 -17.02 -62.03
C VAL A 144 21.75 -16.16 -63.26
N THR A 145 21.64 -16.79 -64.42
CA THR A 145 21.30 -16.12 -65.68
C THR A 145 19.88 -15.59 -65.72
N GLU A 146 18.93 -16.28 -65.08
CA GLU A 146 17.54 -15.82 -64.99
C GLU A 146 17.39 -14.71 -63.96
N LEU A 147 18.08 -14.78 -62.82
CA LEU A 147 18.07 -13.66 -61.85
C LEU A 147 18.58 -12.35 -62.47
N GLN A 148 19.55 -12.42 -63.40
CA GLN A 148 20.08 -11.25 -64.10
C GLN A 148 19.05 -10.56 -65.04
N THR A 149 17.93 -11.20 -65.36
CA THR A 149 16.85 -10.59 -66.15
C THR A 149 15.93 -9.69 -65.32
N HIS A 150 16.11 -9.69 -63.99
CA HIS A 150 15.33 -8.94 -63.00
C HIS A 150 16.18 -7.87 -62.29
N PRO A 151 16.33 -6.66 -62.87
CA PRO A 151 17.06 -5.55 -62.27
C PRO A 151 16.51 -5.09 -60.91
N GLU A 152 15.26 -5.42 -60.59
CA GLU A 152 14.62 -5.12 -59.30
C GLU A 152 15.23 -5.87 -58.10
N LEU A 153 16.03 -6.91 -58.34
CA LEU A 153 16.72 -7.68 -57.31
C LEU A 153 18.13 -7.16 -57.01
N ASP A 154 18.56 -6.09 -57.68
CA ASP A 154 19.81 -5.39 -57.44
C ASP A 154 19.94 -4.96 -55.97
N THR A 155 21.01 -5.41 -55.32
CA THR A 155 21.24 -5.24 -53.88
C THR A 155 22.10 -4.01 -53.57
N ASP A 156 23.00 -3.61 -54.48
CA ASP A 156 23.89 -2.46 -54.30
C ASP A 156 23.36 -1.16 -54.95
N GLY A 157 22.33 -1.29 -55.79
CA GLY A 157 21.60 -0.18 -56.40
C GLY A 157 22.33 0.49 -57.55
N ASP A 158 23.31 -0.18 -58.15
CA ASP A 158 24.05 0.32 -59.32
C ASP A 158 23.24 0.25 -60.64
N GLY A 159 22.07 -0.38 -60.61
CA GLY A 159 21.11 -0.49 -61.69
C GLY A 159 21.18 -1.80 -62.49
N ALA A 160 22.05 -2.75 -62.11
CA ALA A 160 22.12 -4.08 -62.74
C ALA A 160 22.52 -5.18 -61.74
N LEU A 161 21.84 -6.32 -61.75
CA LEU A 161 22.22 -7.46 -60.92
C LEU A 161 23.48 -8.16 -61.48
N SER A 162 24.59 -8.11 -60.76
CA SER A 162 25.84 -8.78 -61.16
C SER A 162 25.84 -10.29 -60.81
N GLU A 163 26.70 -11.07 -61.47
CA GLU A 163 26.81 -12.53 -61.24
C GLU A 163 27.17 -12.88 -59.78
N ALA A 164 28.02 -12.06 -59.15
CA ALA A 164 28.42 -12.23 -57.76
C ALA A 164 27.24 -11.96 -56.80
N GLU A 165 26.39 -10.98 -57.12
CA GLU A 165 25.22 -10.64 -56.32
C GLU A 165 24.10 -11.67 -56.46
N ALA A 166 23.81 -12.11 -57.68
CA ALA A 166 22.87 -13.20 -57.93
C ALA A 166 23.30 -14.51 -57.22
N GLN A 167 24.60 -14.82 -57.24
CA GLN A 167 25.14 -15.97 -56.53
C GLN A 167 25.07 -15.83 -55.00
N ALA A 168 25.26 -14.61 -54.47
CA ALA A 168 25.07 -14.33 -53.04
C ALA A 168 23.60 -14.48 -52.60
N LEU A 169 22.66 -14.01 -53.43
CA LEU A 169 21.21 -14.17 -53.19
C LEU A 169 20.79 -15.64 -53.12
N LEU A 170 21.26 -16.47 -54.07
CA LEU A 170 20.96 -17.92 -54.08
C LEU A 170 21.61 -18.69 -52.93
N SER A 171 22.77 -18.24 -52.44
CA SER A 171 23.52 -18.92 -51.36
C SER A 171 23.01 -18.54 -49.96
N GLY A 172 22.07 -17.59 -49.85
CA GLY A 172 21.54 -17.10 -48.58
C GLY A 172 22.50 -16.23 -47.77
N ASP A 173 23.65 -15.86 -48.35
CA ASP A 173 24.64 -14.98 -47.74
C ASP A 173 24.22 -13.54 -47.99
N THR A 174 23.27 -13.03 -47.19
CA THR A 174 22.99 -11.59 -47.12
C THR A 174 24.13 -10.89 -46.37
N GLN A 175 25.30 -10.80 -46.99
CA GLN A 175 26.33 -9.85 -46.60
C GLN A 175 26.07 -8.56 -47.39
N PRO A 176 25.75 -7.43 -46.75
CA PRO A 176 25.82 -6.16 -47.45
C PRO A 176 27.31 -5.90 -47.69
N ALA A 177 27.80 -6.18 -48.90
CA ALA A 177 29.12 -5.78 -49.35
C ALA A 177 29.10 -4.27 -49.66
N GLY A 178 28.82 -3.46 -48.63
CA GLY A 178 28.62 -2.03 -48.74
C GLY A 178 29.18 -1.30 -47.52
N SER A 179 30.49 -1.46 -47.28
CA SER A 179 31.24 -0.50 -46.47
C SER A 179 32.66 -0.39 -47.02
N LEU A 180 32.80 0.53 -47.97
CA LEU A 180 34.09 1.10 -48.36
C LEU A 180 33.89 2.59 -48.66
N THR A 181 33.88 3.41 -47.61
CA THR A 181 34.83 4.52 -47.37
C THR A 181 34.43 5.34 -46.15
#